data_AF-A0A6J1CDM2-F1
#
_entry.id   AF-A0A6J1CDM2-F1
#
_cell.length_a   1.000
_cell.length_b   1.000
_cell.length_c   1.000
_cell.angle_alpha   90.00
_cell.angle_beta   90.00
_cell.angle_gamma   90.00
#
_symmetry.space_group_name_H-M   'P 1'
#
loop_
_entity.id
_entity.type
_entity.pdbx_description
1 polymer ?
#
loop_
_entity_poly.entity_id
_entity_poly.type
_entity_poly.pdbx_seq_one_letter_code
_entity_poly.pdbx_strand_id
1 'polypeptide(L)'
;MVDQAVAMAFGQSKSSNYVRIQANGSSIVQCGPNVETDPSSSNVNMLIALAEEMLQQKNVESVLFGGKRIAEQTNFEKLDWIAAELVLEHQRRSCRIAPTVAFKQVSPQNP
;
A
#
# COMPACT_ATOMS: atom_id res chain seq x y z
N MET A 1 7.85 10.88 8.33
CA MET A 1 6.87 10.99 9.43
C MET A 1 5.56 10.26 9.14
N VAL A 2 4.96 10.38 7.94
CA VAL A 2 3.66 9.75 7.62
C VAL A 2 3.66 8.22 7.79
N ASP A 3 4.59 7.53 7.15
CA ASP A 3 4.66 6.05 7.19
C ASP A 3 4.70 5.50 8.63
N GLN A 4 5.52 6.08 9.49
CA GLN A 4 5.61 5.70 10.89
C GLN A 4 4.30 5.93 11.64
N ALA A 5 3.63 7.07 11.45
CA ALA A 5 2.34 7.35 12.09
C ALA A 5 1.26 6.34 11.71
N VAL A 6 1.18 6.00 10.42
CA VAL A 6 0.23 4.99 9.92
C VAL A 6 0.57 3.61 10.47
N ALA A 7 1.85 3.20 10.41
CA ALA A 7 2.29 1.92 10.96
C ALA A 7 1.99 1.78 12.46
N MET A 8 2.09 2.87 13.23
CA MET A 8 1.72 2.90 14.65
C MET A 8 0.21 2.77 14.86
N ALA A 9 -0.62 3.39 14.01
CA ALA A 9 -2.08 3.26 14.09
C ALA A 9 -2.57 1.82 13.86
N PHE A 10 -1.90 1.08 12.97
CA PHE A 10 -2.20 -0.34 12.75
C PHE A 10 -1.58 -1.28 13.79
N GLY A 11 -0.64 -0.80 14.61
CA GLY A 11 -0.06 -1.54 15.74
C GLY A 11 0.46 -2.93 15.35
N GLN A 12 -0.03 -3.97 16.04
CA GLN A 12 0.36 -5.36 15.78
C GLN A 12 -0.27 -5.92 14.49
N SER A 13 -1.36 -5.33 13.99
CA SER A 13 -2.05 -5.74 12.77
C SER A 13 -1.45 -5.13 11.50
N LYS A 14 -0.35 -4.38 11.62
CA LYS A 14 0.30 -3.70 10.50
C LYS A 14 0.83 -4.66 9.44
N SER A 15 1.32 -5.85 9.82
CA SER A 15 1.89 -6.82 8.89
C SER A 15 0.83 -7.48 8.00
N SER A 16 -0.46 -7.32 8.34
CA SER A 16 -1.58 -7.94 7.64
C SER A 16 -2.64 -6.93 7.14
N ASN A 17 -2.45 -5.62 7.34
CA ASN A 17 -3.44 -4.61 6.92
C ASN A 17 -2.81 -3.31 6.39
N TYR A 18 -1.48 -3.19 6.44
CA TYR A 18 -0.78 -2.00 5.96
C TYR A 18 0.45 -2.39 5.15
N VAL A 19 0.51 -1.90 3.92
CA VAL A 19 1.68 -2.04 3.05
C VAL A 19 2.12 -0.66 2.60
N ARG A 20 3.40 -0.34 2.82
CA ARG A 20 4.07 0.84 2.27
C ARG A 20 5.12 0.37 1.28
N ILE A 21 5.01 0.87 0.05
CA ILE A 21 5.99 0.66 -1.00
C ILE A 21 6.45 2.03 -1.46
N GLN A 22 7.76 2.23 -1.43
CA GLN A 22 8.38 3.48 -1.78
C GLN A 22 9.77 3.17 -2.33
N ALA A 23 10.12 3.81 -3.44
CA ALA A 23 11.48 3.77 -3.96
C ALA A 23 12.44 4.41 -2.94
N ASN A 24 13.54 3.73 -2.66
CA ASN A 24 14.57 4.28 -1.79
C ASN A 24 15.24 5.47 -2.48
N GLY A 25 15.38 6.58 -1.74
CA GLY A 25 15.88 7.84 -2.30
C GLY A 25 17.28 7.75 -2.91
N SER A 26 18.11 6.76 -2.58
CA SER A 26 19.45 6.62 -3.16
C SER A 26 19.46 6.35 -4.66
N SER A 27 18.46 5.65 -5.20
CA SER A 27 18.35 5.41 -6.65
C SER A 27 17.78 6.63 -7.39
N ILE A 28 16.87 7.38 -6.75
CA ILE A 28 16.31 8.62 -7.31
C ILE A 28 17.29 9.80 -7.22
N VAL A 29 18.13 9.87 -6.18
CA VAL A 29 19.12 10.96 -5.97
C VAL A 29 20.17 11.01 -7.10
N GLN A 30 20.43 9.90 -7.78
CA GLN A 30 21.32 9.88 -8.96
C GLN A 30 20.69 10.50 -10.22
N CYS A 31 19.38 10.76 -10.22
CA CYS A 31 18.67 11.11 -11.45
C CYS A 31 18.53 12.63 -11.68
N GLY A 32 18.92 13.49 -10.73
CA GLY A 32 18.90 14.94 -10.91
C GLY A 32 17.51 15.60 -10.80
N PRO A 33 17.43 16.93 -10.89
CA PRO A 33 16.27 17.71 -10.41
C PRO A 33 15.01 17.65 -11.28
N ASN A 34 15.06 17.07 -12.49
CA ASN A 34 13.98 17.16 -13.49
C ASN A 34 13.26 15.82 -13.78
N VAL A 35 13.59 14.76 -13.06
CA VAL A 35 13.11 13.40 -13.36
C VAL A 35 11.61 13.23 -13.19
N GLU A 36 11.00 13.97 -12.26
CA GLU A 36 9.56 13.88 -12.05
C GLU A 36 8.76 14.66 -13.11
N THR A 37 9.40 15.56 -13.85
CA THR A 37 8.72 16.45 -14.81
C THR A 37 9.12 16.20 -16.25
N ASP A 38 10.16 15.41 -16.50
CA ASP A 38 10.61 15.04 -17.85
C ASP A 38 9.77 13.87 -18.42
N PRO A 39 8.94 14.10 -19.45
CA PRO A 39 8.15 13.05 -20.09
C PRO A 39 8.95 12.29 -21.17
N SER A 40 10.27 12.50 -21.30
CA SER A 40 11.08 11.83 -22.30
C SER A 40 10.98 10.31 -22.18
N SER A 41 10.94 9.61 -23.32
CA SER A 41 10.86 8.14 -23.33
C SER A 41 12.03 7.48 -22.61
N SER A 42 13.21 8.10 -22.65
CA SER A 42 14.39 7.65 -21.90
C SER A 42 14.14 7.71 -20.39
N ASN A 43 13.61 8.83 -19.88
CA ASN A 43 13.31 8.98 -18.47
C ASN A 43 12.19 8.02 -18.02
N VAL A 44 11.14 7.86 -18.83
CA VAL A 44 10.06 6.90 -18.57
C VAL A 44 10.59 5.47 -18.48
N ASN A 45 11.43 5.04 -19.44
CA ASN A 45 12.01 3.70 -19.42
C ASN A 45 12.92 3.48 -18.20
N MET A 46 13.69 4.50 -17.81
CA MET A 46 14.50 4.46 -16.60
C MET A 46 13.63 4.33 -15.35
N LEU A 47 12.55 5.11 -15.22
CA LEU A 47 11.62 5.04 -14.10
C LEU A 47 10.90 3.69 -14.01
N ILE A 48 10.54 3.10 -15.15
CA ILE A 48 9.98 1.74 -15.21
C ILE A 48 10.99 0.73 -14.67
N ALA A 49 12.24 0.76 -15.16
CA ALA A 49 13.29 -0.14 -14.68
C ALA A 49 13.57 0.03 -13.18
N LEU A 50 13.57 1.27 -12.67
CA LEU A 50 13.69 1.55 -11.24
C LEU A 50 12.52 1.00 -10.43
N ALA A 51 11.30 1.08 -10.96
CA ALA A 51 10.12 0.50 -10.32
C ALA A 51 10.22 -1.03 -10.29
N GLU A 52 10.65 -1.66 -11.38
CA GLU A 52 10.88 -3.11 -11.45
C GLU A 52 11.95 -3.58 -10.46
N GLU A 53 13.08 -2.88 -10.36
CA GLU A 53 14.12 -3.17 -9.38
C GLU A 53 13.57 -3.02 -7.95
N MET A 54 12.84 -1.93 -7.69
CA MET A 54 12.23 -1.66 -6.39
C MET A 54 11.25 -2.77 -5.97
N LEU A 55 10.50 -3.36 -6.91
CA LEU A 55 9.61 -4.48 -6.64
C LEU A 55 10.36 -5.74 -6.16
N GLN A 56 11.58 -5.95 -6.63
CA GLN A 56 12.43 -7.09 -6.25
C GLN A 56 13.11 -6.92 -4.89
N GLN A 57 13.19 -5.69 -4.38
CA GLN A 57 13.79 -5.41 -3.07
C GLN A 57 12.93 -5.95 -1.93
N LYS A 58 13.58 -6.36 -0.84
CA LYS A 58 12.89 -6.71 0.41
C LYS A 58 12.10 -5.53 0.97
N ASN A 59 10.89 -5.80 1.42
CA ASN A 59 10.04 -4.75 1.96
C ASN A 59 10.61 -4.15 3.25
N VAL A 60 10.40 -2.85 3.45
CA VAL A 60 10.84 -2.16 4.66
C VAL A 60 9.62 -1.68 5.43
N GLU A 61 9.51 -2.08 6.70
CA GLU A 61 8.40 -1.74 7.58
C GLU A 61 8.83 -0.84 8.72
N SER A 62 8.03 0.16 9.04
CA SER A 62 8.17 0.93 10.28
C SER A 62 7.61 0.16 11.48
N VAL A 63 8.37 0.08 12.56
CA VAL A 63 8.04 -0.60 13.82
C VAL A 63 7.99 0.40 14.97
N LEU A 64 6.89 0.37 15.73
CA LEU A 64 6.74 1.17 16.94
C LEU A 64 7.88 0.87 17.92
N PHE A 65 8.61 1.91 18.32
CA PHE A 65 9.82 1.84 19.15
C PHE A 65 11.00 1.03 18.58
N GLY A 66 10.90 0.53 17.33
CA GLY A 66 11.90 -0.34 16.70
C GLY A 66 12.52 0.19 15.40
N GLY A 67 12.17 1.42 14.99
CA GLY A 67 12.69 2.01 13.76
C GLY A 67 12.19 1.28 12.51
N LYS A 68 13.06 1.14 11.49
CA LYS A 68 12.75 0.42 10.25
C LYS A 68 13.29 -1.01 10.32
N ARG A 69 12.48 -1.97 9.87
CA ARG A 69 12.83 -3.39 9.77
C ARG A 69 12.71 -3.84 8.33
N ILE A 70 13.67 -4.64 7.86
CA ILE A 70 13.59 -5.33 6.58
C ILE A 70 12.77 -6.61 6.77
N ALA A 71 11.70 -6.76 6.00
CA ALA A 71 10.84 -7.94 6.00
C ALA A 71 11.49 -9.10 5.21
N GLU A 72 10.98 -10.31 5.40
CA GLU A 72 11.43 -11.47 4.65
C GLU A 72 10.98 -11.42 3.19
N GLN A 73 9.74 -10.96 2.99
CA GLN A 73 9.09 -10.80 1.70
C GLN A 73 9.61 -9.59 0.92
N THR A 74 9.63 -9.72 -0.40
CA THR A 74 9.84 -8.65 -1.38
C THR A 74 8.63 -7.71 -1.45
N ASN A 75 8.83 -6.54 -2.05
CA ASN A 75 7.74 -5.60 -2.34
C ASN A 75 6.72 -6.21 -3.30
N PHE A 76 7.18 -6.98 -4.29
CA PHE A 76 6.31 -7.71 -5.22
C PHE A 76 5.41 -8.72 -4.49
N GLU A 77 5.98 -9.58 -3.65
CA GLU A 77 5.21 -10.59 -2.90
C GLU A 77 4.15 -9.95 -2.00
N LYS A 78 4.44 -8.81 -1.38
CA LYS A 78 3.44 -8.07 -0.61
C LYS A 78 2.33 -7.48 -1.45
N LEU A 79 2.63 -6.97 -2.64
CA LEU A 79 1.61 -6.46 -3.56
C LEU A 79 0.70 -7.57 -4.04
N ASP A 80 1.28 -8.71 -4.40
CA ASP A 80 0.55 -9.89 -4.85
C ASP A 80 -0.40 -10.38 -3.74
N TRP A 81 0.08 -10.45 -2.50
CA TRP A 81 -0.75 -10.81 -1.35
C TRP A 81 -1.92 -9.82 -1.14
N ILE A 82 -1.69 -8.50 -1.18
CA ILE A 82 -2.78 -7.50 -1.09
C ILE A 82 -3.76 -7.64 -2.26
N ALA A 83 -3.28 -7.90 -3.48
CA ALA A 83 -4.14 -8.12 -4.64
C ALA A 83 -5.06 -9.32 -4.44
N ALA A 84 -4.54 -10.42 -3.88
CA ALA A 84 -5.34 -11.58 -3.53
C ALA A 84 -6.43 -11.24 -2.48
N GLU A 85 -6.08 -10.52 -1.41
CA GLU A 85 -7.05 -10.07 -0.39
C GLU A 85 -8.14 -9.17 -0.99
N LEU A 86 -7.79 -8.28 -1.92
CA LEU A 86 -8.75 -7.41 -2.61
C LEU A 86 -9.74 -8.22 -3.46
N VAL A 87 -9.27 -9.24 -4.18
CA VAL A 87 -10.14 -10.13 -4.96
C VAL A 87 -11.10 -10.90 -4.03
N LEU A 88 -10.60 -11.43 -2.91
CA LEU A 88 -11.42 -12.14 -1.93
C LEU A 88 -12.48 -11.22 -1.30
N GLU A 89 -12.10 -10.00 -0.93
CA GLU A 89 -13.04 -9.02 -0.38
C GLU A 89 -14.10 -8.61 -1.41
N HIS A 90 -13.71 -8.43 -2.68
CA HIS A 90 -14.66 -8.17 -3.76
C HIS A 90 -15.67 -9.31 -3.90
N GLN A 91 -15.22 -10.57 -3.94
CA GLN A 91 -16.10 -11.73 -4.03
C GLN A 91 -17.07 -11.81 -2.84
N ARG A 92 -16.58 -11.57 -1.62
CA ARG A 92 -17.40 -11.53 -0.40
C ARG A 92 -18.52 -10.51 -0.49
N ARG A 93 -18.26 -9.33 -1.05
CA ARG A 93 -19.28 -8.29 -1.25
C ARG A 93 -20.25 -8.61 -2.37
N SER A 94 -19.77 -9.22 -3.45
CA SER A 94 -20.60 -9.61 -4.59
C SER A 94 -21.59 -10.73 -4.25
N CYS A 95 -21.27 -11.61 -3.30
CA CYS A 95 -22.16 -12.69 -2.86
C CYS A 95 -23.05 -12.32 -1.65
N ARG A 96 -23.07 -11.05 -1.24
CA ARG A 96 -23.78 -10.63 -0.02
C ARG A 96 -25.27 -10.39 -0.30
N ILE A 97 -26.13 -11.05 0.48
CA ILE A 97 -27.60 -10.94 0.37
C ILE A 97 -28.12 -9.60 0.92
N ALA A 98 -27.34 -8.91 1.77
CA ALA A 98 -27.71 -7.64 2.40
C ALA A 98 -26.62 -6.57 2.22
N PRO A 99 -26.98 -5.29 2.08
CA PRO A 99 -26.03 -4.20 1.90
C PRO A 99 -25.10 -4.04 3.11
N THR A 100 -23.85 -3.61 2.86
CA THR A 100 -22.82 -3.43 3.90
C THR A 100 -23.21 -2.42 4.98
N VAL A 101 -24.03 -1.44 4.60
CA VAL A 101 -24.60 -0.45 5.51
C VAL A 101 -26.09 -0.40 5.22
N ALA A 102 -26.91 -0.61 6.25
CA ALA A 102 -28.35 -0.40 6.17
C ALA A 102 -28.67 1.00 6.68
N PHE A 103 -29.52 1.73 5.94
CA PHE A 103 -30.08 2.98 6.46
C PHE A 103 -31.00 2.64 7.63
N LYS A 104 -30.78 3.28 8.78
CA LYS A 104 -31.66 3.17 9.94
C LYS A 104 -33.03 3.74 9.57
N GLN A 105 -34.02 2.88 9.33
CA GLN A 105 -35.40 3.31 9.19
C GLN A 105 -35.91 3.75 10.57
N VAL A 106 -36.34 5.00 10.67
CA VAL A 106 -37.05 5.50 11.85
C VAL A 106 -38.52 5.15 11.63
N SER A 107 -39.07 4.26 12.46
CA SER A 107 -40.49 3.92 12.40
C SER A 107 -41.33 5.15 12.76
N PRO A 108 -42.40 5.49 12.00
CA PRO A 108 -43.34 6.53 12.41
C PRO A 108 -43.94 6.13 13.76
N GLN A 109 -43.71 6.94 14.79
CA GLN A 109 -44.51 6.84 16.01
C GLN A 109 -45.90 7.38 15.67
N ASN A 110 -46.91 6.51 15.71
CA ASN A 110 -48.30 6.96 15.62
C ASN A 110 -48.61 7.81 16.87
N PRO A 111 -49.27 8.96 16.71
CA PRO A 111 -49.69 9.82 17.83
C PRO A 111 -50.73 9.15 18.74
#